data_AF-A0A7C2C7L0-F1
#
_entry.id   AF-A0A7C2C7L0-F1
#
_cell.length_a   1.000
_cell.length_b   1.000
_cell.length_c   1.000
_cell.angle_alpha   90.00
_cell.angle_beta   90.00
_cell.angle_gamma   90.00
#
_symmetry.space_group_name_H-M   'P 1'
#
loop_
_entity.id
_entity.type
_entity.pdbx_description
1 polymer ?
#
loop_
_entity_poly.entity_id
_entity_poly.type
_entity_poly.pdbx_seq_one_letter_code
_entity_poly.pdbx_strand_id
1 'polypeptide(L)'
;FGADFLGTWLSPVRYSRGYGEFRQGRPGARGTLVHVDPRFSTTAASADEWLAVKPGSEGLLALSIAHVLVNENLANPAAVQALTAGAGPAAFNPFRPELVSEATGVEANRIREVARAFGRTRPAVAVAGGVAGAHTNGTFNLLAAYTLNYLVGSVGLGRPVRLVARPPYGDVPYAPNPATVSQWQALISRLDTGRPRPVQLLVLFDADPVYHLNYLGFEKVVGKAGYIVSFATLLDDTAAYADLVLPAHTYLEDWGDEVTDPAPSYPVVGFQQPVVNPFYESRSFFDVLLGLGRAVGGGLQAELPWPNLREAIREGARQLHRSGRGSVQAVDFEAFWNGVLQRGGWWDTAAAVETVPTPPTLPSEPPVARFQGDAREYPLVLIPFEPIGVASGGVLAGLPWLQAVPEPVTTLVWQTWAEIGPETARRLGLAEGDVVAVESPVGRIEVPVYVNLGMPPGIVAVPLGRGQRHYGRYAQGRGANVLGILAPLTDEESGALAYAATRVRLVRTGRRGRVVKFEGAVPPFGFEHERPVQVTRG
;
A
#
# COMPACT_ATOMS: atom_id res chain seq x y z
N PHE A 1 -2.18 -9.57 8.44
CA PHE A 1 -3.07 -9.86 7.29
C PHE A 1 -2.70 -8.93 6.14
N GLY A 2 -1.97 -9.42 5.15
CA GLY A 2 -1.57 -8.73 3.91
C GLY A 2 -0.69 -7.49 4.03
N ALA A 3 -0.49 -6.97 5.24
CA ALA A 3 0.30 -5.77 5.51
C ALA A 3 1.80 -6.10 5.50
N ASP A 4 2.48 -5.76 4.40
CA ASP A 4 3.95 -5.89 4.28
C ASP A 4 4.67 -4.69 4.94
N PHE A 5 4.50 -4.52 6.25
CA PHE A 5 4.97 -3.36 7.02
C PHE A 5 6.49 -3.26 7.19
N LEU A 6 7.24 -4.35 6.96
CA LEU A 6 8.70 -4.32 6.85
C LEU A 6 9.17 -4.05 5.41
N GLY A 7 8.26 -4.09 4.44
CA GLY A 7 8.50 -3.78 3.04
C GLY A 7 8.14 -2.34 2.73
N THR A 8 7.03 -2.13 2.01
CA THR A 8 6.61 -0.83 1.46
C THR A 8 5.36 -0.25 2.10
N TRP A 9 4.75 -0.93 3.07
CA TRP A 9 3.45 -0.52 3.61
C TRP A 9 3.56 0.64 4.62
N LEU A 10 2.85 1.73 4.32
CA LEU A 10 2.75 2.97 5.12
C LEU A 10 4.11 3.58 5.49
N SER A 11 4.66 3.26 6.66
CA SER A 11 5.95 3.78 7.14
C SER A 11 6.89 2.64 7.53
N PRO A 12 7.67 2.10 6.58
CA PRO A 12 8.58 0.97 6.84
C PRO A 12 9.57 1.26 7.96
N VAL A 13 10.02 2.51 8.10
CA VAL A 13 10.95 2.93 9.16
C VAL A 13 10.31 2.81 10.54
N ARG A 14 9.11 3.37 10.71
CA ARG A 14 8.39 3.33 12.00
C ARG A 14 8.05 1.90 12.40
N TYR A 15 7.52 1.10 11.46
CA TYR A 15 7.15 -0.27 11.74
C TYR A 15 8.35 -1.19 11.92
N SER A 16 9.46 -0.98 11.20
CA SER A 16 10.71 -1.73 11.43
C SER A 16 11.29 -1.48 12.81
N ARG A 17 11.29 -0.23 13.28
CA ARG A 17 11.69 0.09 14.65
C ARG A 17 10.76 -0.56 15.67
N GLY A 18 9.44 -0.42 15.48
CA GLY A 18 8.44 -1.04 16.34
C GLY A 18 8.55 -2.56 16.38
N TYR A 19 8.88 -3.19 15.25
CA TYR A 19 9.13 -4.63 15.15
C TYR A 19 10.42 -5.03 15.88
N GLY A 20 11.49 -4.24 15.79
CA GLY A 20 12.70 -4.43 16.60
C GLY A 20 12.42 -4.38 18.10
N GLU A 21 11.69 -3.37 18.56
CA GLU A 21 11.23 -3.23 19.96
C GLU A 21 10.31 -4.41 20.37
N PHE A 22 9.44 -4.86 19.48
CA PHE A 22 8.58 -6.03 19.69
C PHE A 22 9.37 -7.33 19.87
N ARG A 23 10.49 -7.49 19.15
CA ARG A 23 11.36 -8.67 19.23
C ARG A 23 12.31 -8.65 20.41
N GLN A 24 12.88 -7.48 20.73
CA GLN A 24 14.07 -7.37 21.60
C GLN A 24 13.91 -6.36 22.74
N GLY A 25 12.86 -5.54 22.75
CA GLY A 25 12.67 -4.46 23.73
C GLY A 25 12.36 -4.92 25.15
N ARG A 26 12.20 -6.23 25.39
CA ARG A 26 11.92 -6.81 26.71
C ARG A 26 12.84 -8.00 26.98
N PRO A 27 13.77 -7.91 27.95
CA PRO A 27 14.62 -9.03 28.32
C PRO A 27 13.78 -10.27 28.70
N GLY A 28 14.10 -11.43 28.13
CA GLY A 28 13.40 -12.69 28.40
C GLY A 28 12.03 -12.85 27.73
N ALA A 29 11.52 -11.84 26.99
CA ALA A 29 10.24 -11.90 26.30
C ALA A 29 10.37 -11.44 24.84
N ARG A 30 10.15 -12.37 23.90
CA ARG A 30 10.15 -12.10 22.46
C ARG A 30 8.72 -12.09 21.94
N GLY A 31 8.33 -11.05 21.21
CA GLY A 31 7.03 -11.02 20.53
C GLY A 31 6.94 -12.06 19.42
N THR A 32 5.75 -12.66 19.25
CA THR A 32 5.45 -13.66 18.22
C THR A 32 4.63 -13.04 17.08
N LEU A 33 5.13 -13.11 15.86
CA LEU A 33 4.46 -12.63 14.64
C LEU A 33 3.97 -13.80 13.80
N VAL A 34 2.65 -13.86 13.58
CA VAL A 34 2.02 -14.69 12.54
C VAL A 34 1.63 -13.76 11.38
N HIS A 35 2.21 -13.99 10.21
CA HIS A 35 1.88 -13.22 9.00
C HIS A 35 0.92 -14.02 8.12
N VAL A 36 -0.13 -13.37 7.66
CA VAL A 36 -1.16 -13.98 6.79
C VAL A 36 -1.07 -13.27 5.46
N ASP A 37 -0.66 -13.95 4.40
CA ASP A 37 -0.42 -13.35 3.08
C ASP A 37 -0.37 -14.44 2.00
N PRO A 38 -0.97 -14.25 0.81
CA PRO A 38 -0.80 -15.18 -0.30
C PRO A 38 0.64 -15.23 -0.85
N ARG A 39 1.42 -14.16 -0.76
CA ARG A 39 2.82 -14.08 -1.23
C ARG A 39 3.79 -14.16 -0.05
N PHE A 40 4.94 -14.81 -0.26
CA PHE A 40 6.03 -14.79 0.71
C PHE A 40 6.79 -13.45 0.67
N SER A 41 6.28 -12.44 1.37
CA SER A 41 6.84 -11.08 1.43
C SER A 41 8.01 -10.92 2.40
N THR A 42 8.60 -9.71 2.46
CA THR A 42 9.65 -9.36 3.45
C THR A 42 9.16 -9.54 4.89
N THR A 43 7.90 -9.14 5.15
CA THR A 43 7.25 -9.35 6.45
C THR A 43 7.00 -10.83 6.72
N ALA A 44 6.62 -11.62 5.71
CA ALA A 44 6.48 -13.08 5.84
C ALA A 44 7.81 -13.74 6.24
N ALA A 45 8.91 -13.37 5.57
CA ALA A 45 10.24 -13.88 5.87
C ALA A 45 10.73 -13.54 7.28
N SER A 46 10.20 -12.47 7.88
CA SER A 46 10.51 -12.05 9.26
C SER A 46 9.52 -12.61 10.29
N ALA A 47 8.44 -13.28 9.87
CA ALA A 47 7.46 -13.84 10.78
C ALA A 47 7.98 -15.10 11.48
N ASP A 48 7.43 -15.42 12.65
CA ASP A 48 7.66 -16.75 13.26
C ASP A 48 6.86 -17.84 12.54
N GLU A 49 5.76 -17.43 11.94
CA GLU A 49 4.95 -18.26 11.10
C GLU A 49 4.35 -17.42 9.98
N TRP A 50 4.33 -18.01 8.79
CA TRP A 50 3.57 -17.49 7.67
C TRP A 50 2.44 -18.45 7.31
N LEU A 51 1.23 -17.91 7.22
CA LEU A 51 0.03 -18.60 6.73
C LEU A 51 -0.23 -18.17 5.29
N ALA A 52 0.07 -19.07 4.36
CA ALA A 52 -0.18 -18.92 2.93
C ALA A 52 -1.69 -19.04 2.62
N VAL A 53 -2.42 -17.95 2.85
CA VAL A 53 -3.87 -17.89 2.65
C VAL A 53 -4.21 -17.80 1.16
N LYS A 54 -5.32 -18.40 0.74
CA LYS A 54 -5.85 -18.21 -0.62
C LYS A 54 -6.22 -16.73 -0.82
N PRO A 55 -5.83 -16.11 -1.95
CA PRO A 55 -6.09 -14.68 -2.19
C PRO A 55 -7.58 -14.34 -2.01
N GLY A 56 -7.88 -13.26 -1.27
CA GLY A 56 -9.23 -12.77 -1.04
C GLY A 56 -10.02 -13.48 0.07
N SER A 57 -9.40 -14.38 0.82
CA SER A 57 -10.02 -15.11 1.94
C SER A 57 -9.51 -14.69 3.33
N GLU A 58 -8.72 -13.62 3.40
CA GLU A 58 -8.13 -13.08 4.64
C GLU A 58 -9.20 -12.76 5.70
N GLY A 59 -10.31 -12.13 5.29
CA GLY A 59 -11.42 -11.80 6.18
C GLY A 59 -12.10 -13.04 6.74
N LEU A 60 -12.24 -14.10 5.93
CA LEU A 60 -12.84 -15.35 6.37
C LEU A 60 -11.95 -16.06 7.41
N LEU A 61 -10.62 -16.04 7.21
CA LEU A 61 -9.67 -16.52 8.21
C LEU A 61 -9.76 -15.71 9.52
N ALA A 62 -9.86 -14.38 9.42
CA ALA A 62 -10.03 -13.52 10.60
C ALA A 62 -11.32 -13.83 11.37
N LEU A 63 -12.45 -14.04 10.69
CA LEU A 63 -13.70 -14.44 11.33
C LEU A 63 -13.62 -15.85 11.94
N SER A 64 -12.84 -16.75 11.36
CA SER A 64 -12.60 -18.07 11.96
C SER A 64 -11.73 -18.02 13.22
N ILE A 65 -10.76 -17.10 13.26
CA ILE A 65 -10.04 -16.79 14.49
C ILE A 65 -11.00 -16.19 15.53
N ALA A 66 -11.85 -15.24 15.13
CA ALA A 66 -12.86 -14.65 16.00
C ALA A 66 -13.81 -15.71 16.59
N HIS A 67 -14.25 -16.67 15.78
CA HIS A 67 -15.06 -17.81 16.23
C HIS A 67 -14.41 -18.56 17.39
N VAL A 68 -13.13 -18.91 17.27
CA VAL A 68 -12.41 -19.63 18.34
C VAL A 68 -12.26 -18.75 19.58
N LEU A 69 -11.93 -17.45 19.42
CA LEU A 69 -11.84 -16.53 20.55
C LEU A 69 -13.16 -16.43 21.33
N VAL A 70 -14.28 -16.39 20.62
CA VAL A 70 -15.61 -16.26 21.21
C VAL A 70 -16.04 -17.56 21.90
N ASN A 71 -15.91 -18.70 21.22
CA ASN A 71 -16.34 -20.00 21.77
C ASN A 71 -15.46 -20.53 22.89
N GLU A 72 -14.19 -20.15 22.95
CA GLU A 72 -13.29 -20.49 24.05
C GLU A 72 -13.27 -19.42 25.18
N ASN A 73 -14.19 -18.44 25.15
CA ASN A 73 -14.29 -17.35 26.13
C ASN A 73 -13.01 -16.52 26.28
N LEU A 74 -12.27 -16.33 25.20
CA LEU A 74 -11.06 -15.49 25.12
C LEU A 74 -11.36 -14.05 24.67
N ALA A 75 -12.56 -13.81 24.15
CA ALA A 75 -13.03 -12.53 23.63
C ALA A 75 -13.67 -11.62 24.69
N ASN A 76 -13.62 -10.30 24.45
CA ASN A 76 -14.33 -9.28 25.23
C ASN A 76 -15.85 -9.35 24.96
N PRO A 77 -16.70 -9.65 25.97
CA PRO A 77 -18.14 -9.80 25.77
C PRO A 77 -18.85 -8.57 25.20
N ALA A 78 -18.39 -7.35 25.55
CA ALA A 78 -18.96 -6.11 25.01
C ALA A 78 -18.68 -5.96 23.51
N ALA A 79 -17.51 -6.38 23.06
CA ALA A 79 -17.18 -6.41 21.63
C ALA A 79 -18.02 -7.47 20.89
N VAL A 80 -18.24 -8.65 21.50
CA VAL A 80 -19.12 -9.68 20.93
C VAL A 80 -20.55 -9.15 20.74
N GLN A 81 -21.11 -8.48 21.75
CA GLN A 81 -22.43 -7.86 21.68
C GLN A 81 -22.52 -6.84 20.53
N ALA A 82 -21.55 -5.93 20.42
CA ALA A 82 -21.52 -4.90 19.38
C ALA A 82 -21.38 -5.50 17.96
N LEU A 83 -20.42 -6.40 17.76
CA LEU A 83 -20.12 -7.03 16.48
C LEU A 83 -21.29 -7.88 15.94
N THR A 84 -22.15 -8.38 16.83
CA THR A 84 -23.25 -9.29 16.49
C THR A 84 -24.62 -8.64 16.57
N ALA A 85 -24.69 -7.32 16.81
CA ALA A 85 -25.93 -6.59 17.06
C ALA A 85 -26.82 -7.28 18.13
N GLY A 86 -26.19 -7.88 19.15
CA GLY A 86 -26.87 -8.60 20.23
C GLY A 86 -27.18 -10.08 19.98
N ALA A 87 -26.90 -10.63 18.80
CA ALA A 87 -27.13 -12.07 18.51
C ALA A 87 -26.18 -13.01 19.29
N GLY A 88 -25.08 -12.47 19.82
CA GLY A 88 -24.17 -13.20 20.71
C GLY A 88 -23.27 -14.22 19.99
N PRO A 89 -22.65 -15.15 20.74
CA PRO A 89 -21.66 -16.09 20.21
C PRO A 89 -22.09 -16.91 18.99
N ALA A 90 -23.38 -17.24 18.89
CA ALA A 90 -23.92 -18.07 17.82
C ALA A 90 -23.72 -17.46 16.42
N ALA A 91 -23.61 -16.12 16.33
CA ALA A 91 -23.33 -15.42 15.07
C ALA A 91 -21.98 -15.80 14.44
N PHE A 92 -21.04 -16.35 15.22
CA PHE A 92 -19.76 -16.80 14.71
C PHE A 92 -19.76 -18.27 14.25
N ASN A 93 -20.82 -19.05 14.50
CA ASN A 93 -20.89 -20.48 14.15
C ASN A 93 -20.67 -20.80 12.66
N PRO A 94 -21.08 -19.94 11.70
CA PRO A 94 -20.77 -20.16 10.28
C PRO A 94 -19.26 -20.15 9.97
N PHE A 95 -18.43 -19.55 10.84
CA PHE A 95 -16.98 -19.38 10.62
C PHE A 95 -16.13 -20.41 11.36
N ARG A 96 -16.71 -21.55 11.74
CA ARG A 96 -15.99 -22.67 12.35
C ARG A 96 -14.73 -23.04 11.54
N PRO A 97 -13.59 -23.35 12.18
CA PRO A 97 -12.36 -23.72 11.47
C PRO A 97 -12.55 -24.83 10.44
N GLU A 98 -13.42 -25.80 10.69
CA GLU A 98 -13.69 -26.91 9.75
C GLU A 98 -14.42 -26.46 8.48
N LEU A 99 -15.24 -25.41 8.55
CA LEU A 99 -15.99 -24.88 7.41
C LEU A 99 -15.15 -23.90 6.57
N VAL A 100 -14.15 -23.28 7.20
CA VAL A 100 -13.33 -22.23 6.60
C VAL A 100 -12.00 -22.75 6.04
N SER A 101 -11.54 -23.92 6.49
CA SER A 101 -10.21 -24.45 6.16
C SER A 101 -9.99 -24.59 4.64
N GLU A 102 -10.94 -25.19 3.91
CA GLU A 102 -10.80 -25.35 2.46
C GLU A 102 -10.79 -24.00 1.73
N ALA A 103 -11.65 -23.07 2.12
CA ALA A 103 -11.78 -21.76 1.49
C ALA A 103 -10.54 -20.88 1.69
N THR A 104 -9.88 -21.01 2.85
CA THR A 104 -8.67 -20.24 3.18
C THR A 104 -7.38 -20.94 2.79
N GLY A 105 -7.39 -22.26 2.63
CA GLY A 105 -6.18 -23.06 2.48
C GLY A 105 -5.36 -23.20 3.78
N VAL A 106 -5.92 -22.80 4.92
CA VAL A 106 -5.28 -22.94 6.23
C VAL A 106 -5.94 -24.07 7.01
N GLU A 107 -5.14 -24.99 7.54
CA GLU A 107 -5.63 -26.15 8.30
C GLU A 107 -6.43 -25.73 9.54
N ALA A 108 -7.59 -26.38 9.77
CA ALA A 108 -8.48 -26.06 10.88
C ALA A 108 -7.78 -26.09 12.26
N ASN A 109 -6.87 -27.05 12.46
CA ASN A 109 -6.07 -27.14 13.68
C ASN A 109 -5.15 -25.93 13.85
N ARG A 110 -4.55 -25.46 12.76
CA ARG A 110 -3.66 -24.30 12.79
C ARG A 110 -4.43 -23.01 13.11
N ILE A 111 -5.63 -22.84 12.55
CA ILE A 111 -6.51 -21.72 12.90
C ILE A 111 -6.77 -21.69 14.42
N ARG A 112 -7.08 -22.85 15.04
CA ARG A 112 -7.30 -22.92 16.50
C ARG A 112 -6.06 -22.57 17.29
N GLU A 113 -4.89 -23.07 16.90
CA GLU A 113 -3.62 -22.79 17.57
C GLU A 113 -3.28 -21.30 17.54
N VAL A 114 -3.40 -20.66 16.37
CA VAL A 114 -3.15 -19.23 16.18
C VAL A 114 -4.16 -18.41 16.98
N ALA A 115 -5.45 -18.77 16.94
CA ALA A 115 -6.48 -18.06 17.70
C ALA A 115 -6.27 -18.16 19.22
N ARG A 116 -5.89 -19.34 19.73
CA ARG A 116 -5.56 -19.54 21.14
C ARG A 116 -4.35 -18.74 21.56
N ALA A 117 -3.28 -18.74 20.75
CA ALA A 117 -2.09 -17.93 21.01
C ALA A 117 -2.45 -16.44 21.04
N PHE A 118 -3.20 -15.97 20.05
CA PHE A 118 -3.65 -14.58 19.95
C PHE A 118 -4.56 -14.15 21.12
N GLY A 119 -5.46 -15.04 21.57
CA GLY A 119 -6.40 -14.74 22.66
C GLY A 119 -5.78 -14.81 24.06
N ARG A 120 -4.80 -15.70 24.27
CA ARG A 120 -4.15 -15.94 25.58
C ARG A 120 -2.98 -15.00 25.84
N THR A 121 -2.24 -14.60 24.80
CA THR A 121 -1.11 -13.69 24.94
C THR A 121 -1.59 -12.24 24.85
N ARG A 122 -1.42 -11.46 25.92
CA ARG A 122 -1.76 -10.02 25.92
C ARG A 122 -0.55 -9.15 26.30
N PRO A 123 -0.36 -7.97 25.67
CA PRO A 123 -1.19 -7.42 24.58
C PRO A 123 -1.00 -8.16 23.25
N ALA A 124 -2.05 -8.21 22.43
CA ALA A 124 -2.05 -8.74 21.06
C ALA A 124 -2.63 -7.73 20.08
N VAL A 125 -2.20 -7.74 18.82
CA VAL A 125 -2.70 -6.83 17.79
C VAL A 125 -2.82 -7.55 16.45
N ALA A 126 -3.91 -7.32 15.75
CA ALA A 126 -4.13 -7.72 14.37
C ALA A 126 -3.92 -6.48 13.48
N VAL A 127 -2.93 -6.56 12.60
CA VAL A 127 -2.65 -5.54 11.58
C VAL A 127 -3.11 -6.07 10.22
N ALA A 128 -3.88 -5.24 9.51
CA ALA A 128 -4.42 -5.55 8.19
C ALA A 128 -4.11 -4.42 7.20
N GLY A 129 -3.86 -4.77 5.95
CA GLY A 129 -3.49 -3.83 4.89
C GLY A 129 -2.97 -4.55 3.65
N GLY A 130 -2.35 -3.81 2.74
CA GLY A 130 -1.69 -4.36 1.54
C GLY A 130 -2.62 -5.24 0.72
N VAL A 131 -2.18 -6.46 0.41
CA VAL A 131 -2.92 -7.39 -0.46
C VAL A 131 -4.27 -7.84 0.11
N ALA A 132 -4.45 -7.82 1.44
CA ALA A 132 -5.74 -8.14 2.04
C ALA A 132 -6.85 -7.16 1.61
N GLY A 133 -6.48 -5.90 1.34
CA GLY A 133 -7.38 -4.87 0.81
C GLY A 133 -7.42 -4.79 -0.72
N ALA A 134 -6.68 -5.65 -1.43
CA ALA A 134 -6.48 -5.57 -2.88
C ALA A 134 -7.48 -6.37 -3.72
N HIS A 135 -8.51 -6.93 -3.08
CA HIS A 135 -9.52 -7.79 -3.71
C HIS A 135 -10.88 -7.07 -3.76
N THR A 136 -11.86 -7.63 -4.49
CA THR A 136 -13.20 -7.02 -4.59
C THR A 136 -13.98 -7.04 -3.28
N ASN A 137 -13.50 -7.76 -2.27
CA ASN A 137 -14.00 -7.80 -0.89
C ASN A 137 -12.96 -7.23 0.10
N GLY A 138 -12.06 -6.36 -0.37
CA GLY A 138 -10.96 -5.82 0.41
C GLY A 138 -11.41 -5.10 1.67
N THR A 139 -12.48 -4.30 1.59
CA THR A 139 -13.00 -3.58 2.76
C THR A 139 -13.47 -4.56 3.83
N PHE A 140 -14.19 -5.62 3.44
CA PHE A 140 -14.60 -6.69 4.34
C PHE A 140 -13.39 -7.38 5.00
N ASN A 141 -12.34 -7.71 4.24
CA ASN A 141 -11.15 -8.37 4.78
C ASN A 141 -10.47 -7.52 5.87
N LEU A 142 -10.31 -6.22 5.61
CA LEU A 142 -9.70 -5.28 6.56
C LEU A 142 -10.57 -5.13 7.82
N LEU A 143 -11.88 -4.91 7.65
CA LEU A 143 -12.82 -4.80 8.76
C LEU A 143 -12.80 -6.06 9.64
N ALA A 144 -12.94 -7.24 9.03
CA ALA A 144 -12.92 -8.53 9.73
C ALA A 144 -11.62 -8.71 10.54
N ALA A 145 -10.46 -8.42 9.97
CA ALA A 145 -9.18 -8.50 10.67
C ALA A 145 -9.08 -7.48 11.82
N TYR A 146 -9.54 -6.24 11.63
CA TYR A 146 -9.52 -5.23 12.69
C TYR A 146 -10.51 -5.53 13.83
N THR A 147 -11.59 -6.28 13.59
CA THR A 147 -12.51 -6.71 14.67
C THR A 147 -11.81 -7.53 15.75
N LEU A 148 -10.76 -8.29 15.38
CA LEU A 148 -9.95 -9.05 16.32
C LEU A 148 -9.36 -8.16 17.43
N ASN A 149 -8.98 -6.91 17.10
CA ASN A 149 -8.45 -5.96 18.08
C ASN A 149 -9.49 -5.56 19.13
N TYR A 150 -10.76 -5.45 18.75
CA TYR A 150 -11.86 -5.21 19.69
C TYR A 150 -12.11 -6.45 20.58
N LEU A 151 -12.08 -7.64 19.97
CA LEU A 151 -12.26 -8.90 20.71
C LEU A 151 -11.18 -9.13 21.76
N VAL A 152 -9.92 -8.73 21.53
CA VAL A 152 -8.86 -8.85 22.55
C VAL A 152 -8.69 -7.61 23.44
N GLY A 153 -9.51 -6.57 23.26
CA GLY A 153 -9.49 -5.36 24.09
C GLY A 153 -8.24 -4.48 23.85
N SER A 154 -7.76 -4.44 22.61
CA SER A 154 -6.52 -3.75 22.23
C SER A 154 -6.71 -2.34 21.68
N VAL A 155 -7.95 -1.85 21.59
CA VAL A 155 -8.29 -0.51 21.06
C VAL A 155 -8.54 0.49 22.18
N GLY A 156 -7.93 1.67 22.08
CA GLY A 156 -8.21 2.83 22.94
C GLY A 156 -6.99 3.38 23.69
N LEU A 157 -7.25 4.34 24.57
CA LEU A 157 -6.21 5.00 25.36
C LEU A 157 -5.46 4.00 26.25
N GLY A 158 -4.13 4.06 26.25
CA GLY A 158 -3.27 3.12 26.98
C GLY A 158 -3.20 1.70 26.38
N ARG A 159 -3.88 1.44 25.25
CA ARG A 159 -3.84 0.17 24.54
C ARG A 159 -2.87 0.21 23.34
N PRO A 160 -2.53 -0.95 22.73
CA PRO A 160 -1.64 -1.00 21.58
C PRO A 160 -2.20 -0.30 20.34
N VAL A 161 -3.50 -0.42 20.06
CA VAL A 161 -4.17 0.27 18.95
C VAL A 161 -4.70 1.59 19.46
N ARG A 162 -4.05 2.68 19.06
CA ARG A 162 -4.36 4.04 19.50
C ARG A 162 -5.00 4.83 18.38
N LEU A 163 -5.90 5.72 18.77
CA LEU A 163 -6.54 6.67 17.88
C LEU A 163 -5.79 8.00 17.98
N VAL A 164 -5.56 8.64 16.84
CA VAL A 164 -4.78 9.87 16.74
C VAL A 164 -5.73 11.03 16.50
N ALA A 165 -5.58 12.09 17.30
CA ALA A 165 -6.35 13.32 17.13
C ALA A 165 -5.88 14.08 15.88
N ARG A 166 -6.73 14.95 15.32
CA ARG A 166 -6.29 15.86 14.26
C ARG A 166 -5.44 17.00 14.84
N PRO A 167 -4.30 17.36 14.23
CA PRO A 167 -3.58 18.56 14.63
C PRO A 167 -4.41 19.81 14.28
N PRO A 168 -4.24 20.92 15.01
CA PRO A 168 -4.89 22.19 14.70
C PRO A 168 -4.17 22.89 13.53
N TYR A 169 -4.19 22.28 12.35
CA TYR A 169 -3.40 22.68 11.19
C TYR A 169 -4.20 22.66 9.88
N GLY A 170 -4.90 23.76 9.59
CA GLY A 170 -5.61 23.98 8.33
C GLY A 170 -6.54 22.84 7.90
N ASP A 171 -6.89 22.83 6.62
CA ASP A 171 -7.64 21.75 5.97
C ASP A 171 -6.71 20.78 5.22
N VAL A 172 -5.43 20.68 5.64
CA VAL A 172 -4.49 19.74 5.03
C VAL A 172 -4.93 18.32 5.39
N PRO A 173 -5.23 17.46 4.40
CA PRO A 173 -5.76 16.13 4.68
C PRO A 173 -4.72 15.25 5.37
N TYR A 174 -5.16 14.49 6.37
CA TYR A 174 -4.34 13.56 7.16
C TYR A 174 -3.89 12.32 6.41
N ALA A 175 -4.70 11.94 5.42
CA ALA A 175 -4.46 10.85 4.51
C ALA A 175 -4.94 11.32 3.13
N PRO A 176 -4.25 10.94 2.05
CA PRO A 176 -4.75 11.20 0.72
C PRO A 176 -6.16 10.61 0.59
N ASN A 177 -7.08 11.37 -0.01
CA ASN A 177 -8.37 10.85 -0.45
C ASN A 177 -8.24 10.49 -1.93
N PRO A 178 -7.77 9.28 -2.27
CA PRO A 178 -7.48 8.93 -3.66
C PRO A 178 -8.77 8.92 -4.47
N ALA A 179 -8.67 9.31 -5.74
CA ALA A 179 -9.80 9.21 -6.65
C ALA A 179 -10.19 7.74 -6.87
N THR A 180 -11.49 7.45 -6.85
CA THR A 180 -12.02 6.12 -7.13
C THR A 180 -11.82 5.74 -8.60
N VAL A 181 -11.91 4.44 -8.90
CA VAL A 181 -11.84 3.98 -10.31
C VAL A 181 -12.96 4.60 -11.15
N SER A 182 -14.15 4.80 -10.58
CA SER A 182 -15.27 5.44 -11.29
C SER A 182 -15.01 6.92 -11.61
N GLN A 183 -14.30 7.65 -10.73
CA GLN A 183 -13.89 9.03 -11.01
C GLN A 183 -12.85 9.08 -12.14
N TRP A 184 -11.89 8.16 -12.18
CA TRP A 184 -10.95 8.03 -13.29
C TRP A 184 -11.63 7.66 -14.60
N GLN A 185 -12.58 6.71 -14.58
CA GLN A 185 -13.39 6.37 -15.75
C GLN A 185 -14.22 7.54 -16.25
N ALA A 186 -14.77 8.36 -15.35
CA ALA A 186 -15.49 9.57 -15.72
C ALA A 186 -14.57 10.59 -16.42
N LEU A 187 -13.34 10.78 -15.93
CA LEU A 187 -12.33 11.60 -16.61
C LEU A 187 -11.98 11.05 -18.00
N ILE A 188 -11.72 9.75 -18.11
CA ILE A 188 -11.40 9.07 -19.38
C ILE A 188 -12.55 9.21 -20.38
N SER A 189 -13.79 8.97 -19.93
CA SER A 189 -14.99 9.14 -20.77
C SER A 189 -15.17 10.59 -21.23
N ARG A 190 -14.89 11.56 -20.36
CA ARG A 190 -14.95 12.98 -20.71
C ARG A 190 -13.86 13.37 -21.73
N LEU A 191 -12.63 12.85 -21.58
CA LEU A 191 -11.56 13.01 -22.57
C LEU A 191 -11.95 12.37 -23.91
N ASP A 192 -12.56 11.19 -23.87
CA ASP A 192 -12.92 10.43 -25.07
C ASP A 192 -14.05 11.07 -25.88
N THR A 193 -15.13 11.46 -25.19
CA THR A 193 -16.40 11.88 -25.79
C THR A 193 -16.61 13.39 -25.82
N GLY A 194 -15.84 14.15 -25.04
CA GLY A 194 -16.06 15.58 -24.84
C GLY A 194 -17.32 15.94 -24.03
N ARG A 195 -18.00 14.95 -23.41
CA ARG A 195 -19.24 15.17 -22.62
C ARG A 195 -18.99 15.08 -21.10
N PRO A 196 -19.70 15.86 -20.26
CA PRO A 196 -20.70 16.88 -20.62
C PRO A 196 -20.07 18.16 -21.18
N ARG A 197 -18.77 18.37 -20.97
CA ARG A 197 -17.97 19.44 -21.59
C ARG A 197 -16.56 18.90 -21.87
N PRO A 198 -15.91 19.31 -22.96
CA PRO A 198 -14.57 18.86 -23.27
C PRO A 198 -13.57 19.29 -22.18
N VAL A 199 -12.48 18.53 -22.04
CA VAL A 199 -11.34 18.94 -21.21
C VAL A 199 -10.50 19.90 -22.02
N GLN A 200 -10.63 21.21 -21.76
CA GLN A 200 -9.88 22.24 -22.48
C GLN A 200 -8.44 22.39 -21.98
N LEU A 201 -8.21 22.12 -20.69
CA LEU A 201 -6.91 22.20 -20.05
C LEU A 201 -6.76 21.01 -19.10
N LEU A 202 -5.67 20.26 -19.24
CA LEU A 202 -5.25 19.21 -18.32
C LEU A 202 -3.93 19.66 -17.68
N VAL A 203 -3.94 19.87 -16.36
CA VAL A 203 -2.74 20.22 -15.58
C VAL A 203 -2.35 19.01 -14.73
N LEU A 204 -1.11 18.56 -14.88
CA LEU A 204 -0.54 17.44 -14.15
C LEU A 204 0.60 17.94 -13.27
N PHE A 205 0.66 17.48 -12.02
CA PHE A 205 1.76 17.76 -11.11
C PHE A 205 2.27 16.44 -10.53
N ASP A 206 3.51 16.10 -10.89
CA ASP A 206 4.22 14.88 -10.47
C ASP A 206 3.37 13.61 -10.57
N ALA A 207 2.62 13.49 -11.68
CA ALA A 207 1.65 12.43 -11.91
C ALA A 207 1.81 11.83 -13.31
N ASP A 208 1.89 10.50 -13.39
CA ASP A 208 2.06 9.75 -14.63
C ASP A 208 0.85 8.82 -14.93
N PRO A 209 -0.37 9.36 -15.19
CA PRO A 209 -1.55 8.56 -15.46
C PRO A 209 -1.48 7.72 -16.74
N VAL A 210 -0.66 8.06 -17.74
CA VAL A 210 -0.43 7.20 -18.91
C VAL A 210 0.16 5.85 -18.48
N TYR A 211 1.12 5.89 -17.56
CA TYR A 211 1.71 4.68 -16.97
C TYR A 211 0.79 4.04 -15.91
N HIS A 212 0.28 4.82 -14.94
CA HIS A 212 -0.47 4.28 -13.79
C HIS A 212 -1.90 3.83 -14.12
N LEU A 213 -2.57 4.47 -15.07
CA LEU A 213 -3.94 4.13 -15.48
C LEU A 213 -3.97 3.30 -16.77
N ASN A 214 -2.90 2.55 -17.05
CA ASN A 214 -2.81 1.71 -18.25
C ASN A 214 -3.95 0.68 -18.32
N TYR A 215 -4.37 0.12 -17.18
CA TYR A 215 -5.52 -0.79 -17.05
C TYR A 215 -6.86 -0.17 -17.46
N LEU A 216 -6.98 1.16 -17.46
CA LEU A 216 -8.17 1.89 -17.95
C LEU A 216 -7.97 2.43 -19.38
N GLY A 217 -6.79 2.28 -19.96
CA GLY A 217 -6.49 2.77 -21.30
C GLY A 217 -6.40 4.30 -21.40
N PHE A 218 -5.97 4.99 -20.33
CA PHE A 218 -5.85 6.46 -20.31
C PHE A 218 -5.02 7.02 -21.48
N GLU A 219 -3.96 6.32 -21.87
CA GLU A 219 -3.11 6.67 -23.02
C GLU A 219 -3.91 6.88 -24.32
N LYS A 220 -4.99 6.11 -24.53
CA LYS A 220 -5.78 6.18 -25.77
C LYS A 220 -6.56 7.49 -25.91
N VAL A 221 -6.74 8.20 -24.80
CA VAL A 221 -7.62 9.39 -24.74
C VAL A 221 -6.88 10.65 -24.27
N VAL A 222 -5.69 10.55 -23.67
CA VAL A 222 -4.96 11.71 -23.12
C VAL A 222 -4.75 12.81 -24.16
N GLY A 223 -4.38 12.46 -25.39
CA GLY A 223 -4.15 13.41 -26.49
C GLY A 223 -5.42 14.10 -27.03
N LYS A 224 -6.60 13.80 -26.47
CA LYS A 224 -7.86 14.49 -26.79
C LYS A 224 -8.13 15.71 -25.90
N ALA A 225 -7.32 15.93 -24.85
CA ALA A 225 -7.36 17.17 -24.10
C ALA A 225 -6.98 18.35 -25.00
N GLY A 226 -7.58 19.53 -24.78
CA GLY A 226 -7.33 20.71 -25.60
C GLY A 226 -5.94 21.31 -25.44
N TYR A 227 -5.39 21.28 -24.22
CA TYR A 227 -4.04 21.71 -23.90
C TYR A 227 -3.55 20.97 -22.65
N ILE A 228 -2.34 20.44 -22.69
CA ILE A 228 -1.76 19.61 -21.63
C ILE A 228 -0.52 20.30 -21.07
N VAL A 229 -0.56 20.60 -19.77
CA VAL A 229 0.56 21.16 -19.02
C VAL A 229 1.03 20.13 -18.01
N SER A 230 2.29 19.72 -18.10
CA SER A 230 2.90 18.80 -17.13
C SER A 230 3.97 19.50 -16.30
N PHE A 231 3.81 19.46 -14.98
CA PHE A 231 4.81 19.84 -14.00
C PHE A 231 5.49 18.57 -13.51
N ALA A 232 6.66 18.25 -14.07
CA ALA A 232 7.37 17.02 -13.78
C ALA A 232 8.84 17.29 -13.44
N THR A 233 9.38 16.51 -12.51
CA THR A 233 10.81 16.56 -12.16
C THR A 233 11.68 15.83 -13.18
N LEU A 234 11.11 14.82 -13.86
CA LEU A 234 11.69 14.08 -14.97
C LEU A 234 10.66 13.95 -16.09
N LEU A 235 11.11 13.79 -17.33
CA LEU A 235 10.21 13.50 -18.45
C LEU A 235 9.68 12.06 -18.33
N ASP A 236 8.46 11.94 -17.80
CA ASP A 236 7.69 10.68 -17.64
C ASP A 236 6.80 10.35 -18.85
N ASP A 237 6.07 9.21 -18.78
CA ASP A 237 5.26 8.72 -19.90
C ASP A 237 4.10 9.67 -20.24
N THR A 238 3.60 10.45 -19.27
CA THR A 238 2.52 11.40 -19.46
C THR A 238 3.04 12.76 -19.95
N ALA A 239 4.16 13.22 -19.41
CA ALA A 239 4.82 14.45 -19.83
C ALA A 239 5.26 14.40 -21.30
N ALA A 240 5.52 13.21 -21.84
CA ALA A 240 5.77 13.01 -23.27
C ALA A 240 4.58 13.39 -24.19
N TYR A 241 3.36 13.50 -23.65
CA TYR A 241 2.16 13.97 -24.36
C TYR A 241 1.87 15.47 -24.12
N ALA A 242 2.62 16.15 -23.25
CA ALA A 242 2.32 17.52 -22.87
C ALA A 242 2.65 18.53 -23.98
N ASP A 243 1.77 19.52 -24.17
CA ASP A 243 2.04 20.69 -25.01
C ASP A 243 3.04 21.64 -24.35
N LEU A 244 3.05 21.66 -23.02
CA LEU A 244 3.98 22.42 -22.20
C LEU A 244 4.49 21.58 -21.04
N VAL A 245 5.79 21.33 -21.02
CA VAL A 245 6.49 20.76 -19.86
C VAL A 245 7.13 21.89 -19.06
N LEU A 246 6.76 22.00 -17.79
CA LEU A 246 7.34 22.93 -16.84
C LEU A 246 8.17 22.12 -15.83
N PRO A 247 9.51 22.27 -15.80
CA PRO A 247 10.33 21.60 -14.81
C PRO A 247 9.91 22.00 -13.40
N ALA A 248 9.43 21.03 -12.62
CA ALA A 248 9.00 21.25 -11.24
C ALA A 248 10.21 21.25 -10.29
N HIS A 249 10.11 21.98 -9.19
CA HIS A 249 11.04 21.82 -8.07
C HIS A 249 10.98 20.39 -7.53
N THR A 250 12.15 19.86 -7.16
CA THR A 250 12.20 18.68 -6.30
C THR A 250 11.87 19.09 -4.85
N TYR A 251 11.51 18.13 -4.01
CA TYR A 251 11.25 18.37 -2.59
C TYR A 251 12.44 18.99 -1.82
N LEU A 252 13.66 18.97 -2.37
CA LEU A 252 14.84 19.62 -1.78
C LEU A 252 14.96 21.11 -2.14
N GLU A 253 14.22 21.55 -3.15
CA GLU A 253 14.24 22.91 -3.73
C GLU A 253 13.01 23.74 -3.34
N ASP A 254 11.97 23.12 -2.80
CA ASP A 254 10.70 23.77 -2.48
C ASP A 254 10.38 23.80 -0.98
N TRP A 255 9.55 24.75 -0.58
CA TRP A 255 8.86 24.70 0.70
C TRP A 255 7.76 23.64 0.68
N GLY A 256 7.43 23.09 1.84
CA GLY A 256 6.33 22.14 1.94
C GLY A 256 5.90 21.90 3.37
N ASP A 257 4.71 21.34 3.53
CA ASP A 257 4.15 20.90 4.78
C ASP A 257 3.40 19.58 4.57
N GLU A 258 3.38 18.75 5.60
CA GLU A 258 2.68 17.47 5.56
C GLU A 258 2.07 17.17 6.92
N VAL A 259 0.80 16.80 6.93
CA VAL A 259 0.22 16.14 8.10
C VAL A 259 0.38 14.64 7.90
N THR A 260 1.32 14.04 8.64
CA THR A 260 1.69 12.63 8.42
C THR A 260 0.54 11.68 8.76
N ASP A 261 0.36 10.64 7.95
CA ASP A 261 -0.47 9.45 8.23
C ASP A 261 -0.26 8.95 9.70
N PRO A 262 -1.25 8.30 10.35
CA PRO A 262 -1.19 7.83 11.76
C PRO A 262 -0.17 6.72 12.08
N ALA A 263 1.03 6.80 11.51
CA ALA A 263 2.17 6.00 11.90
C ALA A 263 2.69 6.32 13.33
N PRO A 264 2.85 7.60 13.74
CA PRO A 264 3.03 7.94 15.14
C PRO A 264 1.69 7.92 15.88
N SER A 265 1.68 7.49 17.14
CA SER A 265 0.46 7.44 17.94
C SER A 265 0.07 8.80 18.55
N TYR A 266 0.36 9.89 17.84
CA TYR A 266 0.12 11.28 18.22
C TYR A 266 0.14 12.18 16.97
N PRO A 267 -0.51 13.35 16.99
CA PRO A 267 -0.54 14.27 15.85
C PRO A 267 0.85 14.83 15.54
N VAL A 268 1.18 14.92 14.25
CA VAL A 268 2.44 15.45 13.73
C VAL A 268 2.17 16.30 12.51
N VAL A 269 2.87 17.43 12.42
CA VAL A 269 2.96 18.25 11.20
C VAL A 269 4.44 18.40 10.85
N GLY A 270 4.83 17.91 9.68
CA GLY A 270 6.18 18.08 9.13
C GLY A 270 6.29 19.40 8.37
N PHE A 271 7.45 20.05 8.45
CA PHE A 271 7.77 21.25 7.68
C PHE A 271 9.03 21.02 6.86
N GLN A 272 8.90 21.16 5.54
CA GLN A 272 9.98 21.07 4.58
C GLN A 272 10.55 22.45 4.27
N GLN A 273 11.88 22.52 4.23
CA GLN A 273 12.64 23.70 3.84
C GLN A 273 13.45 23.37 2.59
N PRO A 274 13.57 24.33 1.65
CA PRO A 274 14.54 24.19 0.58
C PRO A 274 15.95 24.16 1.18
N VAL A 275 16.70 23.09 0.92
CA VAL A 275 18.09 22.91 1.38
C VAL A 275 19.11 23.28 0.30
N VAL A 276 18.63 23.49 -0.92
CA VAL A 276 19.39 23.93 -2.08
C VAL A 276 18.57 24.96 -2.86
N ASN A 277 19.25 25.84 -3.59
CA ASN A 277 18.59 26.64 -4.61
C ASN A 277 18.27 25.76 -5.82
N PRO A 278 17.25 26.08 -6.63
CA PRO A 278 16.98 25.37 -7.88
C PRO A 278 18.22 25.29 -8.77
N PHE A 279 18.59 24.07 -9.17
CA PHE A 279 19.78 23.86 -10.02
C PHE A 279 19.54 24.28 -11.48
N TYR A 280 18.29 24.21 -11.93
CA TYR A 280 17.86 24.54 -13.28
C TYR A 280 16.80 25.65 -13.22
N GLU A 281 16.28 26.06 -14.37
CA GLU A 281 15.15 27.00 -14.47
C GLU A 281 13.80 26.32 -14.11
N SER A 282 13.78 25.58 -13.00
CA SER A 282 12.59 24.95 -12.45
C SER A 282 11.80 25.91 -11.56
N ARG A 283 10.50 25.65 -11.39
CA ARG A 283 9.60 26.46 -10.56
C ARG A 283 8.79 25.59 -9.60
N SER A 284 8.43 26.15 -8.45
CA SER A 284 7.44 25.56 -7.55
C SER A 284 6.08 25.54 -8.26
N PHE A 285 5.44 24.37 -8.29
CA PHE A 285 4.09 24.21 -8.84
C PHE A 285 3.09 25.12 -8.13
N PHE A 286 3.17 25.18 -6.80
CA PHE A 286 2.27 25.96 -5.97
C PHE A 286 2.45 27.46 -6.18
N ASP A 287 3.69 27.96 -6.27
CA ASP A 287 3.93 29.38 -6.57
C ASP A 287 3.43 29.77 -7.96
N VAL A 288 3.51 28.87 -8.94
CA VAL A 288 2.92 29.09 -10.26
C VAL A 288 1.40 29.17 -10.16
N LEU A 289 0.74 28.27 -9.41
CA LEU A 289 -0.71 28.34 -9.18
C LEU A 289 -1.14 29.64 -8.46
N LEU A 290 -0.42 30.04 -7.41
CA LEU A 290 -0.69 31.31 -6.70
C LEU A 290 -0.48 32.51 -7.64
N GLY A 291 0.55 32.49 -8.46
CA GLY A 291 0.81 33.50 -9.48
C GLY A 291 -0.31 33.59 -10.53
N LEU A 292 -0.81 32.45 -11.01
CA LEU A 292 -1.93 32.37 -11.94
C LEU A 292 -3.22 32.89 -11.29
N GLY A 293 -3.49 32.54 -10.03
CA GLY A 293 -4.64 33.04 -9.27
C GLY A 293 -4.66 34.57 -9.19
N ARG A 294 -3.49 35.19 -8.96
CA ARG A 294 -3.33 36.65 -8.99
C ARG A 294 -3.52 37.24 -10.39
N ALA A 295 -3.00 36.58 -11.42
CA ALA A 295 -3.11 37.05 -12.81
C ALA A 295 -4.55 36.99 -13.33
N VAL A 296 -5.31 35.96 -12.95
CA VAL A 296 -6.75 35.84 -13.24
C VAL A 296 -7.55 36.90 -12.47
N GLY A 297 -7.16 37.19 -11.22
CA GLY A 297 -7.79 38.21 -10.39
C GLY A 297 -9.19 37.83 -9.89
N GLY A 298 -9.96 38.84 -9.47
CA GLY A 298 -11.33 38.65 -8.97
C GLY A 298 -11.39 37.84 -7.67
N GLY A 299 -12.42 37.02 -7.52
CA GLY A 299 -12.62 36.20 -6.32
C GLY A 299 -11.50 35.18 -6.08
N LEU A 300 -10.85 34.68 -7.14
CA LEU A 300 -9.78 33.70 -7.01
C LEU A 300 -8.54 34.27 -6.31
N GLN A 301 -8.23 35.55 -6.52
CA GLN A 301 -7.15 36.22 -5.80
C GLN A 301 -7.46 36.37 -4.30
N ALA A 302 -8.73 36.51 -3.93
CA ALA A 302 -9.16 36.57 -2.54
C ALA A 302 -9.09 35.19 -1.85
N GLU A 303 -9.40 34.11 -2.58
CA GLU A 303 -9.29 32.72 -2.10
C GLU A 303 -7.84 32.23 -1.99
N LEU A 304 -6.92 32.81 -2.79
CA LEU A 304 -5.48 32.49 -2.78
C LEU A 304 -4.65 33.73 -2.41
N PRO A 305 -4.78 34.28 -1.19
CA PRO A 305 -4.23 35.58 -0.82
C PRO A 305 -2.71 35.58 -0.62
N TRP A 306 -2.08 34.40 -0.56
CA TRP A 306 -0.67 34.28 -0.21
C TRP A 306 0.25 34.67 -1.37
N PRO A 307 1.34 35.43 -1.11
CA PRO A 307 2.29 35.82 -2.14
C PRO A 307 3.07 34.63 -2.72
N ASN A 308 3.35 33.62 -1.90
CA ASN A 308 4.06 32.39 -2.25
C ASN A 308 3.69 31.26 -1.27
N LEU A 309 4.12 30.04 -1.59
CA LEU A 309 3.87 28.83 -0.83
C LEU A 309 4.40 28.94 0.61
N ARG A 310 5.58 29.52 0.80
CA ARG A 310 6.16 29.73 2.13
C ARG A 310 5.19 30.50 3.04
N GLU A 311 4.60 31.59 2.55
CA GLU A 311 3.65 32.37 3.36
C GLU A 311 2.31 31.66 3.58
N ALA A 312 1.89 30.77 2.67
CA ALA A 312 0.74 29.88 2.90
C ALA A 312 1.01 28.89 4.04
N ILE A 313 2.16 28.22 4.03
CA ILE A 313 2.61 27.30 5.09
C ILE A 313 2.74 28.03 6.43
N ARG A 314 3.29 29.26 6.41
CA ARG A 314 3.39 30.08 7.63
C ARG A 314 2.03 30.39 8.24
N GLU A 315 0.96 30.55 7.45
CA GLU A 315 -0.37 30.73 8.01
C GLU A 315 -0.86 29.47 8.73
N GLY A 316 -0.62 28.28 8.17
CA GLY A 316 -0.86 27.01 8.88
C GLY A 316 -0.08 26.93 10.18
N ALA A 317 1.20 27.30 10.16
CA ALA A 317 2.05 27.32 11.36
C ALA A 317 1.56 28.32 12.42
N ARG A 318 0.96 29.45 12.02
CA ARG A 318 0.32 30.39 12.96
C ARG A 318 -0.85 29.74 13.71
N GLN A 319 -1.58 28.82 13.08
CA GLN A 319 -2.66 28.10 13.75
C GLN A 319 -2.12 27.18 14.87
N LEU A 320 -1.01 26.46 14.60
CA LEU A 320 -0.33 25.67 15.61
C LEU A 320 0.18 26.55 16.76
N HIS A 321 0.80 27.69 16.43
CA HIS A 321 1.30 28.64 17.42
C HIS A 321 0.18 29.17 18.33
N ARG A 322 -0.93 29.63 17.74
CA ARG A 322 -2.12 30.10 18.48
C ARG A 322 -2.75 29.01 19.35
N SER A 323 -2.59 27.74 19.00
CA SER A 323 -3.12 26.63 19.81
C SER A 323 -2.42 26.50 21.17
N GLY A 324 -1.19 27.00 21.31
CA GLY A 324 -0.42 26.91 22.55
C GLY A 324 -0.05 25.46 22.95
N ARG A 325 -0.11 24.51 22.02
CA ARG A 325 0.13 23.08 22.26
C ARG A 325 1.35 22.56 21.49
N GLY A 326 1.73 21.32 21.82
CA GLY A 326 2.77 20.56 21.14
C GLY A 326 4.20 20.91 21.56
N SER A 327 5.15 20.33 20.83
CA SER A 327 6.57 20.25 21.17
C SER A 327 7.34 21.57 21.02
N VAL A 328 6.76 22.54 20.34
CA VAL A 328 7.34 23.88 20.15
C VAL A 328 6.32 24.89 20.65
N GLN A 329 6.73 25.73 21.59
CA GLN A 329 5.94 26.82 22.12
C GLN A 329 6.85 28.03 22.26
N ALA A 330 6.39 29.19 21.83
CA ALA A 330 7.13 30.44 21.92
C ALA A 330 6.16 31.61 22.10
N VAL A 331 6.66 32.72 22.64
CA VAL A 331 5.87 33.93 22.88
C VAL A 331 5.47 34.57 21.55
N ASP A 332 6.43 34.77 20.66
CA ASP A 332 6.21 35.31 19.32
C ASP A 332 6.27 34.22 18.23
N PHE A 333 5.65 34.54 17.09
CA PHE A 333 5.55 33.59 15.99
C PHE A 333 6.89 33.30 15.32
N GLU A 334 7.83 34.24 15.27
CA GLU A 334 9.11 34.02 14.58
C GLU A 334 9.98 33.02 15.37
N ALA A 335 9.99 33.12 16.70
CA ALA A 335 10.62 32.13 17.55
C ALA A 335 9.95 30.75 17.42
N PHE A 336 8.61 30.69 17.33
CA PHE A 336 7.90 29.44 17.07
C PHE A 336 8.26 28.85 15.71
N TRP A 337 8.22 29.67 14.65
CA TRP A 337 8.52 29.28 13.28
C TRP A 337 9.93 28.73 13.15
N ASN A 338 10.94 29.43 13.70
CA ASN A 338 12.31 28.93 13.73
C ASN A 338 12.42 27.61 14.52
N GLY A 339 11.67 27.48 15.62
CA GLY A 339 11.65 26.27 16.43
C GLY A 339 11.08 25.04 15.72
N VAL A 340 10.00 25.18 14.96
CA VAL A 340 9.45 24.06 14.16
C VAL A 340 10.37 23.71 12.99
N LEU A 341 10.95 24.71 12.32
CA LEU A 341 11.89 24.51 11.22
C LEU A 341 13.18 23.82 11.69
N GLN A 342 13.74 24.23 12.83
CA GLN A 342 14.96 23.62 13.39
C GLN A 342 14.75 22.13 13.73
N ARG A 343 13.53 21.74 14.13
CA ARG A 343 13.20 20.36 14.46
C ARG A 343 12.67 19.57 13.25
N GLY A 344 12.30 20.25 12.17
CA GLY A 344 11.67 19.66 10.98
C GLY A 344 10.16 19.41 11.14
N GLY A 345 9.53 19.88 12.22
CA GLY A 345 8.13 19.57 12.49
C GLY A 345 7.61 20.07 13.84
N TRP A 346 6.35 19.75 14.07
CA TRP A 346 5.61 19.95 15.32
C TRP A 346 4.94 18.63 15.74
N TRP A 347 5.04 18.28 17.02
CA TRP A 347 4.50 17.04 17.59
C TRP A 347 3.64 17.33 18.81
N ASP A 348 2.46 16.72 18.93
CA ASP A 348 1.63 16.82 20.14
C ASP A 348 1.46 15.46 20.82
N THR A 349 2.49 15.05 21.56
CA THR A 349 2.50 13.75 22.25
C THR A 349 1.49 13.66 23.40
N ALA A 350 0.92 14.79 23.83
CA ALA A 350 -0.08 14.83 24.89
C ALA A 350 -1.51 14.71 24.35
N ALA A 351 -1.72 14.92 23.05
CA ALA A 351 -3.03 14.76 22.43
C ALA A 351 -3.51 13.29 22.52
N ALA A 352 -4.69 13.11 23.08
CA ALA A 352 -5.33 11.82 23.25
C ALA A 352 -6.76 11.86 22.70
N VAL A 353 -7.21 10.73 22.17
CA VAL A 353 -8.60 10.47 21.81
C VAL A 353 -9.16 9.48 22.83
N GLU A 354 -10.07 9.96 23.69
CA GLU A 354 -10.61 9.16 24.79
C GLU A 354 -11.71 8.20 24.31
N THR A 355 -12.53 8.63 23.34
CA THR A 355 -13.65 7.83 22.85
C THR A 355 -13.16 6.72 21.93
N VAL A 356 -13.44 5.48 22.32
CA VAL A 356 -13.23 4.31 21.46
C VAL A 356 -14.46 4.14 20.56
N PRO A 357 -14.31 4.12 19.22
CA PRO A 357 -15.40 3.83 18.31
C PRO A 357 -16.01 2.45 18.60
N THR A 358 -17.33 2.35 18.47
CA THR A 358 -17.99 1.04 18.48
C THR A 358 -17.61 0.29 17.20
N PRO A 359 -17.22 -1.00 17.29
CA PRO A 359 -16.93 -1.77 16.09
C PRO A 359 -18.21 -1.96 15.24
N PRO A 360 -18.10 -2.02 13.90
CA PRO A 360 -19.25 -2.24 13.03
C PRO A 360 -19.85 -3.64 13.23
N THR A 361 -21.14 -3.80 12.94
CA THR A 361 -21.77 -5.12 12.92
C THR A 361 -21.21 -5.96 11.76
N LEU A 362 -20.91 -7.22 12.03
CA LEU A 362 -20.42 -8.14 11.03
C LEU A 362 -21.54 -8.54 10.05
N PRO A 363 -21.26 -8.69 8.75
CA PRO A 363 -22.24 -9.20 7.80
C PRO A 363 -22.58 -10.65 8.14
N SER A 364 -23.87 -11.01 8.03
CA SER A 364 -24.33 -12.39 8.21
C SER A 364 -23.80 -13.33 7.12
N GLU A 365 -23.63 -12.79 5.91
CA GLU A 365 -23.05 -13.49 4.76
C GLU A 365 -21.82 -12.70 4.28
N PRO A 366 -20.60 -13.21 4.48
CA PRO A 366 -19.40 -12.49 4.06
C PRO A 366 -19.28 -12.46 2.52
N PRO A 367 -18.89 -11.32 1.93
CA PRO A 367 -18.66 -11.24 0.49
C PRO A 367 -17.45 -12.10 0.09
N VAL A 368 -17.62 -12.84 -1.01
CA VAL A 368 -16.56 -13.66 -1.62
C VAL A 368 -15.81 -12.84 -2.66
N ALA A 369 -14.48 -12.93 -2.66
CA ALA A 369 -13.65 -12.28 -3.67
C ALA A 369 -14.01 -12.78 -5.08
N ARG A 370 -14.24 -11.84 -5.99
CA ARG A 370 -14.47 -12.09 -7.41
C ARG A 370 -13.18 -11.80 -8.17
N PHE A 371 -12.90 -12.61 -9.18
CA PHE A 371 -11.71 -12.46 -10.02
C PHE A 371 -12.11 -12.41 -11.49
N GLN A 372 -11.48 -11.52 -12.25
CA GLN A 372 -11.68 -11.44 -13.70
C GLN A 372 -10.91 -12.56 -14.41
N GLY A 373 -11.59 -13.30 -15.28
CA GLY A 373 -11.03 -14.40 -16.09
C GLY A 373 -11.58 -15.76 -15.67
N ASP A 374 -11.94 -16.60 -16.64
CA ASP A 374 -12.41 -17.96 -16.36
C ASP A 374 -11.27 -18.81 -15.78
N ALA A 375 -11.52 -19.53 -14.68
CA ALA A 375 -10.47 -20.28 -13.98
C ALA A 375 -9.92 -21.49 -14.77
N ARG A 376 -10.63 -21.97 -15.81
CA ARG A 376 -10.15 -23.05 -16.69
C ARG A 376 -9.20 -22.49 -17.74
N GLU A 377 -9.46 -21.28 -18.23
CA GLU A 377 -8.59 -20.60 -19.20
C GLU A 377 -7.40 -19.86 -18.54
N TYR A 378 -7.65 -19.24 -17.39
CA TYR A 378 -6.70 -18.45 -16.60
C TYR A 378 -6.57 -19.06 -15.18
N PRO A 379 -5.82 -20.17 -15.04
CA PRO A 379 -5.82 -20.96 -13.81
C PRO A 379 -5.10 -20.29 -12.63
N LEU A 380 -4.24 -19.30 -12.87
CA LEU A 380 -3.46 -18.65 -11.83
C LEU A 380 -4.10 -17.32 -11.40
N VAL A 381 -3.97 -16.97 -10.13
CA VAL A 381 -4.27 -15.63 -9.63
C VAL A 381 -3.01 -14.77 -9.69
N LEU A 382 -3.12 -13.57 -10.26
CA LEU A 382 -2.04 -12.59 -10.30
C LEU A 382 -2.01 -11.81 -8.99
N ILE A 383 -0.83 -11.75 -8.36
CA ILE A 383 -0.56 -10.94 -7.16
C ILE A 383 0.48 -9.87 -7.53
N PRO A 384 0.05 -8.65 -7.90
CA PRO A 384 0.96 -7.53 -8.03
C PRO A 384 1.51 -7.16 -6.64
N PHE A 385 2.80 -6.81 -6.56
CA PHE A 385 3.40 -6.36 -5.32
C PHE A 385 4.36 -5.19 -5.54
N GLU A 386 4.53 -4.36 -4.52
CA GLU A 386 5.41 -3.20 -4.57
C GLU A 386 6.83 -3.60 -4.12
N PRO A 387 7.85 -3.52 -4.99
CA PRO A 387 9.23 -3.72 -4.58
C PRO A 387 9.80 -2.47 -3.88
N ILE A 388 10.65 -2.67 -2.88
CA ILE A 388 11.29 -1.57 -2.12
C ILE A 388 12.09 -0.63 -3.04
N GLY A 389 12.74 -1.18 -4.08
CA GLY A 389 13.68 -0.46 -4.93
C GLY A 389 13.08 0.49 -5.97
N VAL A 390 11.77 0.55 -6.20
CA VAL A 390 11.20 1.54 -7.14
C VAL A 390 10.03 2.34 -6.59
N ALA A 391 9.68 2.10 -5.31
CA ALA A 391 8.57 2.69 -4.57
C ALA A 391 7.21 2.58 -5.28
N SER A 392 6.16 3.06 -4.61
CA SER A 392 4.76 2.97 -5.02
C SER A 392 4.56 3.29 -6.51
N GLY A 393 4.20 2.28 -7.29
CA GLY A 393 3.93 2.46 -8.72
C GLY A 393 5.11 2.93 -9.56
N GLY A 394 6.36 2.82 -9.10
CA GLY A 394 7.55 3.11 -9.92
C GLY A 394 7.98 4.58 -10.00
N VAL A 395 7.48 5.43 -9.11
CA VAL A 395 7.83 6.87 -9.08
C VAL A 395 9.33 7.13 -8.85
N LEU A 396 10.09 6.13 -8.39
CA LEU A 396 11.55 6.22 -8.22
C LEU A 396 12.33 5.38 -9.24
N ALA A 397 11.67 4.82 -10.25
CA ALA A 397 12.31 3.97 -11.27
C ALA A 397 13.37 4.70 -12.09
N GLY A 398 13.32 6.03 -12.18
CA GLY A 398 14.32 6.85 -12.86
C GLY A 398 15.66 6.93 -12.12
N LEU A 399 15.74 6.47 -10.87
CA LEU A 399 16.92 6.61 -10.02
C LEU A 399 17.77 5.33 -10.02
N PRO A 400 19.06 5.39 -10.38
CA PRO A 400 19.89 4.20 -10.61
C PRO A 400 20.18 3.42 -9.32
N TRP A 401 20.38 4.12 -8.21
CA TRP A 401 20.61 3.45 -6.92
C TRP A 401 19.40 2.63 -6.50
N LEU A 402 18.21 3.18 -6.66
CA LEU A 402 16.96 2.51 -6.31
C LEU A 402 16.67 1.34 -7.27
N GLN A 403 16.88 1.51 -8.58
CA GLN A 403 16.83 0.40 -9.54
C GLN A 403 17.76 -0.78 -9.20
N ALA A 404 18.89 -0.49 -8.55
CA ALA A 404 19.90 -1.45 -8.13
C ALA A 404 19.69 -1.98 -6.69
N VAL A 405 18.67 -1.53 -5.95
CA VAL A 405 18.32 -2.09 -4.65
C VAL A 405 17.74 -3.49 -4.85
N PRO A 406 18.38 -4.54 -4.30
CA PRO A 406 17.86 -5.90 -4.39
C PRO A 406 16.52 -6.03 -3.67
N GLU A 407 15.56 -6.73 -4.30
CA GLU A 407 14.34 -7.12 -3.61
C GLU A 407 14.69 -8.09 -2.46
N PRO A 408 14.20 -7.87 -1.21
CA PRO A 408 14.75 -8.57 -0.04
C PRO A 408 14.62 -10.10 -0.04
N VAL A 409 13.60 -10.64 -0.70
CA VAL A 409 13.30 -12.07 -0.72
C VAL A 409 14.05 -12.76 -1.87
N THR A 410 14.15 -12.09 -3.02
CA THR A 410 14.61 -12.70 -4.27
C THR A 410 15.97 -12.17 -4.75
N THR A 411 16.39 -11.02 -4.24
CA THR A 411 17.57 -10.24 -4.65
C THR A 411 17.55 -9.73 -6.11
N LEU A 412 16.41 -9.84 -6.79
CA LEU A 412 16.26 -9.38 -8.17
C LEU A 412 16.31 -7.85 -8.25
N VAL A 413 16.87 -7.36 -9.36
CA VAL A 413 17.06 -5.92 -9.65
C VAL A 413 16.82 -5.61 -11.12
N TRP A 414 16.65 -4.33 -11.46
CA TRP A 414 16.60 -3.80 -12.84
C TRP A 414 15.50 -4.30 -13.78
N GLN A 415 14.66 -5.27 -13.40
CA GLN A 415 13.67 -5.88 -14.28
C GLN A 415 12.36 -6.25 -13.57
N THR A 416 11.33 -6.53 -14.36
CA THR A 416 10.08 -7.18 -13.92
C THR A 416 10.20 -8.68 -14.14
N TRP A 417 9.64 -9.52 -13.26
CA TRP A 417 9.66 -10.98 -13.37
C TRP A 417 8.31 -11.60 -13.00
N ALA A 418 8.09 -12.85 -13.41
CA ALA A 418 6.99 -13.68 -12.92
C ALA A 418 7.51 -14.65 -11.86
N GLU A 419 7.12 -14.43 -10.61
CA GLU A 419 7.47 -15.26 -9.46
C GLU A 419 6.45 -16.37 -9.27
N ILE A 420 6.88 -17.63 -9.33
CA ILE A 420 6.03 -18.81 -9.16
C ILE A 420 6.65 -19.85 -8.21
N GLY A 421 5.80 -20.67 -7.60
CA GLY A 421 6.22 -21.80 -6.78
C GLY A 421 6.75 -23.00 -7.58
N PRO A 422 7.52 -23.91 -6.96
CA PRO A 422 8.11 -25.07 -7.63
C PRO A 422 7.09 -26.04 -8.23
N GLU A 423 5.95 -26.23 -7.57
CA GLU A 423 4.88 -27.08 -8.09
C GLU A 423 4.27 -26.51 -9.37
N THR A 424 3.97 -25.20 -9.38
CA THR A 424 3.48 -24.50 -10.57
C THR A 424 4.51 -24.55 -11.69
N ALA A 425 5.80 -24.34 -11.38
CA ALA A 425 6.89 -24.45 -12.33
C ALA A 425 6.96 -25.85 -12.95
N ARG A 426 6.96 -26.92 -12.15
CA ARG A 426 6.97 -28.32 -12.64
C ARG A 426 5.74 -28.64 -13.49
N ARG A 427 4.54 -28.27 -13.04
CA ARG A 427 3.29 -28.52 -13.77
C ARG A 427 3.27 -27.86 -15.14
N LEU A 428 3.82 -26.64 -15.24
CA LEU A 428 3.91 -25.90 -16.49
C LEU A 428 5.21 -26.20 -17.26
N GLY A 429 6.12 -26.99 -16.67
CA GLY A 429 7.47 -27.32 -17.13
C GLY A 429 8.44 -26.13 -17.20
N LEU A 430 8.16 -25.03 -16.50
CA LEU A 430 8.93 -23.78 -16.54
C LEU A 430 10.16 -23.87 -15.64
N ALA A 431 11.23 -23.18 -16.01
CA ALA A 431 12.44 -23.00 -15.20
C ALA A 431 12.78 -21.51 -15.06
N GLU A 432 13.67 -21.19 -14.10
CA GLU A 432 14.19 -19.82 -13.95
C GLU A 432 14.80 -19.33 -15.29
N GLY A 433 14.46 -18.09 -15.65
CA GLY A 433 14.92 -17.45 -16.88
C GLY A 433 14.14 -17.84 -18.14
N ASP A 434 13.18 -18.78 -18.08
CA ASP A 434 12.23 -18.94 -19.18
C ASP A 434 11.41 -17.66 -19.33
N VAL A 435 11.28 -17.12 -20.54
CA VAL A 435 10.43 -15.95 -20.78
C VAL A 435 9.02 -16.42 -21.11
N VAL A 436 8.07 -15.94 -20.32
CA VAL A 436 6.64 -16.24 -20.47
C VAL A 436 5.86 -14.97 -20.81
N ALA A 437 4.81 -15.12 -21.61
CA ALA A 437 3.74 -14.16 -21.68
C ALA A 437 2.79 -14.42 -20.50
N VAL A 438 2.66 -13.44 -19.61
CA VAL A 438 1.63 -13.41 -18.57
C VAL A 438 0.40 -12.79 -19.21
N GLU A 439 -0.59 -13.62 -19.53
CA GLU A 439 -1.81 -13.19 -20.24
C GLU A 439 -2.99 -13.15 -19.29
N SER A 440 -3.72 -12.04 -19.29
CA SER A 440 -5.04 -11.88 -18.67
C SER A 440 -6.10 -11.68 -19.76
N PRO A 441 -7.40 -11.66 -19.40
CA PRO A 441 -8.45 -11.28 -20.35
C PRO A 441 -8.31 -9.85 -20.92
N VAL A 442 -7.48 -9.00 -20.30
CA VAL A 442 -7.34 -7.58 -20.64
C VAL A 442 -6.10 -7.31 -21.48
N GLY A 443 -5.03 -8.07 -21.28
CA GLY A 443 -3.76 -7.84 -21.98
C GLY A 443 -2.70 -8.88 -21.67
N ARG A 444 -1.48 -8.60 -22.14
CA ARG A 444 -0.31 -9.45 -21.89
C ARG A 444 0.96 -8.65 -21.64
N ILE A 445 1.84 -9.18 -20.81
CA ILE A 445 3.23 -8.74 -20.65
C ILE A 445 4.18 -9.93 -20.83
N GLU A 446 5.43 -9.66 -21.18
CA GLU A 446 6.46 -10.69 -21.28
C GLU A 446 7.54 -10.47 -20.23
N VAL A 447 7.77 -11.47 -19.40
CA VAL A 447 8.71 -11.39 -18.28
C VAL A 447 9.45 -12.73 -18.09
N PRO A 448 10.69 -12.71 -17.59
CA PRO A 448 11.38 -13.93 -17.17
C PRO A 448 10.73 -14.54 -15.93
N VAL A 449 10.72 -15.87 -15.85
CA VAL A 449 10.29 -16.63 -14.68
C VAL A 449 11.38 -16.64 -13.61
N TYR A 450 10.96 -16.47 -12.36
CA TYR A 450 11.75 -16.75 -11.17
C TYR A 450 11.00 -17.78 -10.31
N VAL A 451 11.70 -18.83 -9.86
CA VAL A 451 11.08 -19.91 -9.07
C VAL A 451 11.41 -19.69 -7.60
N ASN A 452 10.42 -19.22 -6.82
CA ASN A 452 10.57 -19.03 -5.38
C ASN A 452 10.00 -20.24 -4.63
N LEU A 453 10.83 -20.90 -3.81
CA LEU A 453 10.41 -22.04 -2.99
C LEU A 453 9.29 -21.71 -2.00
N GLY A 454 9.25 -20.47 -1.51
CA GLY A 454 8.24 -20.01 -0.58
C GLY A 454 6.87 -19.84 -1.21
N MET A 455 6.72 -19.86 -2.54
CA MET A 455 5.44 -19.51 -3.18
C MET A 455 4.47 -20.70 -3.28
N PRO A 456 3.19 -20.54 -2.89
CA PRO A 456 2.19 -21.58 -3.00
C PRO A 456 1.79 -21.83 -4.47
N PRO A 457 1.20 -23.00 -4.78
CA PRO A 457 0.68 -23.28 -6.11
C PRO A 457 -0.53 -22.41 -6.46
N GLY A 458 -0.76 -22.20 -7.76
CA GLY A 458 -1.96 -21.51 -8.25
C GLY A 458 -1.90 -19.99 -8.22
N ILE A 459 -0.77 -19.41 -7.84
CA ILE A 459 -0.53 -17.96 -7.90
C ILE A 459 0.71 -17.64 -8.73
N VAL A 460 0.74 -16.41 -9.26
CA VAL A 460 1.93 -15.79 -9.84
C VAL A 460 2.05 -14.38 -9.30
N ALA A 461 3.20 -14.04 -8.71
CA ALA A 461 3.47 -12.70 -8.22
C ALA A 461 4.33 -11.93 -9.23
N VAL A 462 4.03 -10.64 -9.43
CA VAL A 462 4.75 -9.78 -10.38
C VAL A 462 4.98 -8.40 -9.74
N PRO A 463 6.21 -7.87 -9.71
CA PRO A 463 6.48 -6.57 -9.11
C PRO A 463 5.91 -5.43 -9.96
N LEU A 464 5.43 -4.40 -9.28
CA LEU A 464 5.03 -3.11 -9.84
C LEU A 464 6.24 -2.21 -10.10
N GLY A 465 6.00 -1.09 -10.80
CA GLY A 465 6.92 0.05 -10.84
C GLY A 465 8.01 0.04 -11.92
N ARG A 466 7.88 -0.81 -12.94
CA ARG A 466 8.76 -0.85 -14.12
C ARG A 466 7.96 -0.93 -15.41
N GLY A 467 8.64 -0.79 -16.55
CA GLY A 467 8.02 -0.78 -17.87
C GLY A 467 7.64 0.61 -18.37
N GLN A 468 8.17 1.68 -17.76
CA GLN A 468 8.05 3.04 -18.31
C GLN A 468 8.75 3.15 -19.68
N ARG A 469 8.16 3.93 -20.59
CA ARG A 469 8.74 4.24 -21.91
C ARG A 469 9.63 5.48 -21.85
N HIS A 470 9.33 6.38 -20.93
CA HIS A 470 10.03 7.59 -20.58
C HIS A 470 10.07 7.67 -19.06
N TYR A 471 11.25 7.82 -18.47
CA TYR A 471 11.46 8.31 -17.10
C TYR A 471 12.97 8.39 -16.84
N GLY A 472 13.69 9.01 -17.78
CA GLY A 472 15.14 8.99 -17.84
C GLY A 472 15.76 7.63 -18.25
N ARG A 473 17.08 7.63 -18.43
CA ARG A 473 17.85 6.51 -19.00
C ARG A 473 17.87 5.23 -18.16
N TYR A 474 17.44 5.28 -16.91
CA TYR A 474 17.47 4.16 -15.96
C TYR A 474 16.14 3.43 -15.83
N ALA A 475 15.03 4.04 -16.21
CA ALA A 475 13.73 3.38 -16.26
C ALA A 475 13.37 2.94 -17.69
N GLN A 476 13.69 3.79 -18.67
CA GLN A 476 13.29 3.57 -20.07
C GLN A 476 13.69 2.18 -20.57
N GLY A 477 12.72 1.45 -21.11
CA GLY A 477 12.91 0.14 -21.73
C GLY A 477 13.29 -0.98 -20.77
N ARG A 478 13.02 -0.83 -19.46
CA ARG A 478 13.32 -1.85 -18.46
C ARG A 478 12.06 -2.45 -17.85
N GLY A 479 11.99 -3.78 -17.87
CA GLY A 479 10.86 -4.53 -17.32
C GLY A 479 9.60 -4.36 -18.16
N ALA A 480 8.46 -4.64 -17.53
CA ALA A 480 7.14 -4.56 -18.13
C ALA A 480 6.15 -3.96 -17.13
N ASN A 481 5.18 -3.19 -17.64
CA ASN A 481 4.15 -2.56 -16.84
C ASN A 481 3.02 -3.56 -16.57
N VAL A 482 3.00 -4.16 -15.37
CA VAL A 482 1.96 -5.10 -14.95
C VAL A 482 0.57 -4.44 -14.81
N LEU A 483 0.50 -3.11 -14.65
CA LEU A 483 -0.77 -2.40 -14.64
C LEU A 483 -1.53 -2.62 -15.95
N GLY A 484 -0.84 -2.79 -17.08
CA GLY A 484 -1.48 -3.01 -18.39
C GLY A 484 -2.23 -4.33 -18.55
N ILE A 485 -2.14 -5.24 -17.57
CA ILE A 485 -2.86 -6.52 -17.61
C ILE A 485 -3.88 -6.67 -16.49
N LEU A 486 -4.06 -5.65 -15.64
CA LEU A 486 -5.01 -5.71 -14.54
C LEU A 486 -6.44 -5.51 -15.03
N ALA A 487 -7.37 -6.24 -14.43
CA ALA A 487 -8.79 -5.99 -14.59
C ALA A 487 -9.22 -4.75 -13.78
N PRO A 488 -10.05 -3.87 -14.34
CA PRO A 488 -10.56 -2.69 -13.65
C PRO A 488 -11.71 -3.05 -12.68
N LEU A 489 -11.55 -4.12 -11.89
CA LEU A 489 -12.50 -4.49 -10.85
C LEU A 489 -12.30 -3.61 -9.61
N THR A 490 -13.37 -3.37 -8.87
CA THR A 490 -13.34 -2.55 -7.65
C THR A 490 -13.88 -3.31 -6.45
N ASP A 491 -13.46 -2.87 -5.27
CA ASP A 491 -14.21 -3.13 -4.04
C ASP A 491 -15.49 -2.26 -4.04
N GLU A 492 -16.65 -2.89 -3.80
CA GLU A 492 -17.96 -2.22 -3.94
C GLU A 492 -18.21 -1.13 -2.90
N GLU A 493 -17.60 -1.26 -1.71
CA GLU A 493 -17.78 -0.33 -0.60
C GLU A 493 -16.88 0.91 -0.72
N SER A 494 -15.60 0.71 -1.02
CA SER A 494 -14.60 1.78 -1.10
C SER A 494 -14.45 2.40 -2.49
N GLY A 495 -14.82 1.69 -3.57
CA GLY A 495 -14.55 2.10 -4.94
C GLY A 495 -13.07 2.06 -5.33
N ALA A 496 -12.21 1.50 -4.47
CA ALA A 496 -10.79 1.30 -4.73
C ALA A 496 -10.56 0.18 -5.76
N LEU A 497 -9.44 0.27 -6.50
CA LEU A 497 -9.04 -0.77 -7.44
C LEU A 497 -8.71 -2.07 -6.71
N ALA A 498 -9.38 -3.15 -7.09
CA ALA A 498 -9.06 -4.50 -6.66
C ALA A 498 -7.87 -5.04 -7.49
N TYR A 499 -6.67 -4.49 -7.26
CA TYR A 499 -5.50 -4.76 -8.10
C TYR A 499 -5.02 -6.23 -8.07
N ALA A 500 -5.42 -7.02 -7.07
CA ALA A 500 -5.15 -8.45 -6.97
C ALA A 500 -6.37 -9.32 -7.33
N ALA A 501 -7.32 -8.80 -8.12
CA ALA A 501 -8.53 -9.51 -8.57
C ALA A 501 -8.45 -9.99 -10.03
N THR A 502 -7.25 -10.23 -10.56
CA THR A 502 -7.06 -10.64 -11.97
C THR A 502 -6.54 -12.07 -12.05
N ARG A 503 -7.15 -12.91 -12.89
CA ARG A 503 -6.61 -14.23 -13.26
C ARG A 503 -5.76 -14.13 -14.50
N VAL A 504 -4.73 -14.98 -14.55
CA VAL A 504 -3.78 -15.05 -15.65
C VAL A 504 -3.43 -16.50 -16.01
N ARG A 505 -2.85 -16.65 -17.20
CA ARG A 505 -2.14 -17.86 -17.63
C ARG A 505 -0.71 -17.51 -18.04
N LEU A 506 0.19 -18.48 -17.95
CA LEU A 506 1.57 -18.35 -18.41
C LEU A 506 1.73 -19.11 -19.71
N VAL A 507 2.11 -18.40 -20.77
CA VAL A 507 2.37 -18.98 -22.09
C VAL A 507 3.86 -18.87 -22.39
N ARG A 508 4.51 -19.98 -22.76
CA ARG A 508 5.92 -19.93 -23.16
C ARG A 508 6.11 -19.15 -24.44
N THR A 509 7.14 -18.32 -24.45
CA THR A 509 7.58 -17.63 -25.67
C THR A 509 8.69 -18.38 -26.42
N GLY A 510 9.26 -19.42 -25.82
CA GLY A 510 10.43 -20.14 -26.34
C GLY A 510 11.77 -19.41 -26.14
N ARG A 511 11.75 -18.16 -25.67
CA ARG A 511 12.96 -17.39 -25.35
C ARG A 511 13.41 -17.65 -23.91
N ARG A 512 14.69 -17.45 -23.67
CA ARG A 512 15.26 -17.30 -22.32
C ARG A 512 15.77 -15.89 -22.11
N GLY A 513 15.57 -15.40 -20.90
CA GLY A 513 16.00 -14.10 -20.42
C GLY A 513 16.94 -14.27 -19.24
N ARG A 514 17.89 -13.35 -19.10
CA ARG A 514 18.74 -13.31 -17.92
C ARG A 514 17.92 -12.88 -16.72
N VAL A 515 18.01 -13.60 -15.61
CA VAL A 515 17.52 -13.12 -14.32
C VAL A 515 18.65 -12.34 -13.64
N VAL A 516 18.46 -11.04 -13.47
CA VAL A 516 19.46 -10.18 -12.82
C VAL A 516 19.21 -10.19 -11.31
N LYS A 517 20.07 -10.90 -10.58
CA LYS A 517 19.99 -11.10 -9.13
C LYS A 517 21.38 -11.07 -8.49
N PHE A 518 21.44 -10.78 -7.19
CA PHE A 518 22.69 -10.75 -6.42
C PHE A 518 23.03 -12.10 -5.77
N GLU A 519 22.03 -12.94 -5.53
CA GLU A 519 22.27 -14.31 -5.08
C GLU A 519 22.95 -15.17 -6.16
N GLY A 520 23.61 -16.24 -5.74
CA GLY A 520 24.31 -17.15 -6.64
C GLY A 520 23.37 -17.90 -7.60
N ALA A 521 23.95 -18.62 -8.55
CA ALA A 521 23.21 -19.49 -9.47
C ALA A 521 22.76 -20.81 -8.83
N VAL A 522 23.13 -21.07 -7.57
CA VAL A 522 22.75 -22.27 -6.84
C VAL A 522 21.30 -22.10 -6.38
N PRO A 523 20.37 -22.96 -6.83
CA PRO A 523 18.99 -22.90 -6.38
C PRO A 523 18.93 -23.10 -4.85
N PRO A 524 18.08 -22.35 -4.14
CA PRO A 524 17.80 -22.68 -2.75
C PRO A 524 17.29 -24.13 -2.65
N PHE A 525 17.68 -24.84 -1.59
CA PHE A 525 17.21 -26.20 -1.31
C PHE A 525 16.12 -26.15 -0.24
N GLY A 526 14.98 -26.78 -0.51
CA GLY A 526 13.92 -26.95 0.49
C GLY A 526 14.28 -28.10 1.44
N PHE A 527 14.36 -27.81 2.74
CA PHE A 527 14.57 -28.83 3.77
C PHE A 527 13.24 -29.54 4.08
N GLU A 528 12.71 -30.34 3.16
CA GLU A 528 11.44 -31.05 3.38
C GLU A 528 11.54 -32.15 4.46
N HIS A 529 12.74 -32.52 4.93
CA HIS A 529 12.96 -33.72 5.75
C HIS A 529 13.88 -33.54 6.97
N GLU A 530 14.40 -32.34 7.26
CA GLU A 530 15.24 -32.15 8.45
C GLU A 530 14.40 -31.66 9.63
N ARG A 531 14.46 -32.39 10.75
CA ARG A 531 13.79 -32.00 11.99
C ARG A 531 14.42 -30.70 12.49
N PRO A 532 13.65 -29.61 12.67
CA PRO A 532 14.17 -28.40 13.27
C PRO A 532 14.78 -28.75 14.63
N VAL A 533 16.07 -28.46 14.82
CA VAL A 533 16.74 -28.65 16.11
C VAL A 533 16.38 -27.45 16.98
N GLN A 534 15.63 -27.68 18.05
CA GLN A 534 15.34 -26.65 19.04
C GLN A 534 16.63 -26.31 19.79
N VAL A 535 17.22 -25.16 19.50
CA VAL A 535 18.35 -24.62 20.26
C VAL A 535 17.80 -23.95 21.52
N THR A 536 17.84 -24.64 22.65
CA THR A 536 17.55 -24.05 23.96
C THR A 536 18.83 -23.46 24.56
N ARG A 537 18.73 -22.27 25.16
CA ARG A 537 19.75 -21.82 26.12
C ARG A 537 19.55 -22.62 27.39
N GLY A 538 20.59 -23.32 27.83
CA GLY A 538 20.65 -23.96 29.15
C GLY A 538 20.55 -22.96 30.28
#